data_AF-A0A1F5YH70-F1
#
_entry.id   AF-A0A1F5YH70-F1
#
_cell.length_a   1.000
_cell.length_b   1.000
_cell.length_c   1.000
_cell.angle_alpha   90.00
_cell.angle_beta   90.00
_cell.angle_gamma   90.00
#
_symmetry.space_group_name_H-M   'P 1'
#
loop_
_entity.id
_entity.type
_entity.pdbx_description
1 polymer ?
#
loop_
_entity_poly.entity_id
_entity_poly.type
_entity_poly.pdbx_seq_one_letter_code
_entity_poly.pdbx_strand_id
1 'polypeptide(L)'
;MAGGRRIVIKSKKEDTFKVKGEELIKKIKELIREGNVRKISIKNKEGKTIMVLPLTLGVVGAAIAPVLAAVGAIAALVTECTITVERGK
;
A
#
# COMPACT_ATOMS: atom_id res chain seq x y z
N MET A 1 13.42 25.21 0.57
CA MET A 1 13.09 23.79 0.87
C MET A 1 11.94 23.37 -0.02
N ALA A 2 12.21 22.54 -1.04
CA ALA A 2 11.23 22.16 -2.05
C ALA A 2 10.16 21.24 -1.46
N GLY A 3 8.95 21.78 -1.26
CA GLY A 3 7.76 21.00 -0.98
C GLY A 3 7.47 20.08 -2.15
N GLY A 4 7.83 18.80 -2.01
CA GLY A 4 7.50 17.75 -2.96
C GLY A 4 5.99 17.69 -3.14
N ARG A 5 5.50 18.14 -4.31
CA ARG A 5 4.12 17.98 -4.73
C ARG A 5 3.82 16.49 -4.79
N ARG A 6 3.15 15.95 -3.77
CA ARG A 6 2.58 14.61 -3.82
C ARG A 6 1.45 14.66 -4.83
N ILE A 7 1.72 14.19 -6.04
CA ILE A 7 0.70 14.03 -7.08
C ILE A 7 -0.17 12.85 -6.65
N VAL A 8 -1.32 13.16 -6.05
CA VAL A 8 -2.34 12.15 -5.72
C VAL A 8 -3.33 12.13 -6.88
N ILE A 9 -3.14 11.21 -7.82
CA ILE A 9 -4.14 10.93 -8.85
C ILE A 9 -5.30 10.18 -8.18
N LYS A 10 -6.46 10.84 -8.08
CA LYS A 10 -7.65 10.35 -7.39
C LYS A 10 -8.74 10.06 -8.42
N SER A 11 -9.00 8.79 -8.69
CA SER A 11 -10.12 8.35 -9.54
C SER A 11 -11.15 7.67 -8.68
N LYS A 12 -12.20 8.41 -8.29
CA LYS A 12 -13.47 8.12 -7.58
C LYS A 12 -13.55 7.07 -6.44
N LYS A 13 -12.68 6.06 -6.35
CA LYS A 13 -12.57 5.02 -5.30
C LYS A 13 -11.14 4.51 -5.04
N GLU A 14 -10.16 5.00 -5.79
CA GLU A 14 -8.77 4.57 -5.71
C GLU A 14 -7.87 5.72 -5.27
N ASP A 15 -7.09 5.52 -4.21
CA ASP A 15 -6.06 6.47 -3.78
C ASP A 15 -4.68 5.88 -4.06
N THR A 16 -3.80 6.69 -4.67
CA THR A 16 -2.43 6.28 -5.00
C THR A 16 -1.42 7.11 -4.21
N PHE A 17 -0.49 6.43 -3.54
CA PHE A 17 0.54 7.02 -2.69
C PHE A 17 1.91 6.51 -3.09
N LYS A 18 2.83 7.41 -3.46
CA LYS A 18 4.25 7.08 -3.57
C LYS A 18 4.89 7.11 -2.20
N VAL A 19 5.57 6.04 -1.83
CA VAL A 19 6.29 5.88 -0.56
C VAL A 19 7.64 5.20 -0.78
N LYS A 20 8.56 5.39 0.15
CA LYS A 20 9.80 4.60 0.18
C LYS A 20 9.52 3.18 0.67
N GLY A 21 10.39 2.23 0.31
CA GLY A 21 10.28 0.83 0.77
C GLY A 21 10.12 0.75 2.29
N GLU A 22 10.95 1.48 3.04
CA GLU A 22 10.92 1.53 4.51
C GLU A 22 9.58 2.08 5.07
N GLU A 23 8.92 2.96 4.34
CA GLU A 23 7.63 3.56 4.75
C GLU A 23 6.41 2.72 4.32
N LEU A 24 6.61 1.73 3.45
CA LEU A 24 5.55 0.87 2.90
C LEU A 24 4.77 0.17 4.02
N ILE A 25 5.48 -0.50 4.93
CA ILE A 25 4.89 -1.21 6.07
C ILE A 25 4.11 -0.25 6.97
N LYS A 26 4.68 0.93 7.23
CA LYS A 26 4.08 1.94 8.09
C LYS A 26 2.74 2.40 7.48
N LYS A 27 2.73 2.66 6.17
CA LYS A 27 1.52 3.10 5.45
C LYS A 27 0.46 2.00 5.39
N ILE A 28 0.83 0.75 5.14
CA ILE A 28 -0.12 -0.37 5.18
C ILE A 28 -0.75 -0.51 6.55
N LYS A 29 0.03 -0.44 7.63
CA LYS A 29 -0.51 -0.48 9.00
C LYS A 29 -1.51 0.65 9.26
N GLU A 30 -1.23 1.87 8.78
CA GLU A 30 -2.20 2.97 8.88
C GLU A 30 -3.50 2.68 8.10
N LEU A 31 -3.38 2.18 6.87
CA LEU A 31 -4.54 1.86 6.03
C LEU A 31 -5.40 0.73 6.62
N ILE A 32 -4.77 -0.25 7.27
CA ILE A 32 -5.47 -1.30 8.02
C ILE A 32 -6.20 -0.70 9.23
N ARG A 33 -5.54 0.20 9.97
CA ARG A 33 -6.15 0.91 11.11
C ARG A 33 -7.31 1.82 10.70
N GLU A 34 -7.26 2.43 9.51
CA GLU A 34 -8.39 3.17 8.94
C GLU A 34 -9.62 2.28 8.72
N GLY A 35 -9.44 0.98 8.47
CA GLY A 35 -10.54 0.02 8.27
C GLY A 35 -11.38 0.23 7.01
N ASN A 36 -11.11 1.29 6.24
CA ASN A 36 -11.90 1.69 5.07
C ASN A 36 -11.30 1.20 3.73
N VAL A 37 -10.16 0.50 3.79
CA VAL A 37 -9.48 -0.06 2.62
C VAL A 37 -9.85 -1.52 2.46
N ARG A 38 -10.31 -1.90 1.27
CA ARG A 38 -10.69 -3.29 0.94
C ARG A 38 -9.65 -4.01 0.12
N LYS A 39 -8.77 -3.26 -0.55
CA LYS A 39 -7.73 -3.79 -1.42
C LYS A 39 -6.53 -2.87 -1.44
N ILE A 40 -5.34 -3.45 -1.44
CA ILE A 40 -4.07 -2.77 -1.59
C ILE A 40 -3.34 -3.38 -2.78
N SER A 41 -2.82 -2.54 -3.66
CA SER A 41 -1.93 -2.91 -4.74
C SER A 41 -0.60 -2.19 -4.56
N ILE A 42 0.49 -2.93 -4.64
CA ILE A 42 1.85 -2.40 -4.55
C ILE A 42 2.46 -2.45 -5.93
N LYS A 43 2.93 -1.30 -6.42
CA LYS A 43 3.60 -1.15 -7.71
C LYS A 43 5.06 -0.73 -7.49
N ASN A 44 5.96 -1.18 -8.35
CA ASN A 44 7.35 -0.72 -8.33
C ASN A 44 7.48 0.68 -8.96
N LYS A 45 8.72 1.19 -9.03
CA LYS A 45 9.06 2.47 -9.69
C LYS A 45 8.69 2.54 -11.19
N GLU A 46 8.67 1.41 -11.87
CA GLU A 46 8.29 1.26 -13.28
C GLU A 46 6.77 1.23 -13.47
N GLY A 47 5.99 1.32 -12.39
CA GLY A 47 4.52 1.27 -12.44
C GLY A 47 3.95 -0.13 -12.57
N LYS A 48 4.78 -1.18 -12.51
CA LYS A 48 4.33 -2.58 -12.56
C LYS A 48 3.82 -3.02 -11.19
N THR A 49 2.60 -3.58 -11.16
CA THR A 49 2.02 -4.16 -9.94
C THR A 49 2.78 -5.43 -9.56
N ILE A 50 3.45 -5.40 -8.41
CA ILE A 50 4.23 -6.52 -7.89
C ILE A 50 3.38 -7.39 -6.97
N MET A 51 2.40 -6.80 -6.28
CA MET A 51 1.58 -7.50 -5.30
C MET A 51 0.19 -6.85 -5.19
N VAL A 52 -0.85 -7.68 -5.06
CA VAL A 52 -2.24 -7.25 -4.81
C VAL A 52 -2.79 -8.06 -3.64
N LEU A 53 -3.39 -7.36 -2.69
CA LEU A 53 -3.80 -7.91 -1.40
C LEU A 53 -5.21 -7.41 -1.04
N PRO A 54 -6.18 -8.30 -0.82
CA PRO A 54 -7.47 -7.92 -0.28
C PRO A 54 -7.34 -7.67 1.23
N LEU A 55 -7.68 -6.45 1.67
CA LEU A 55 -7.84 -6.11 3.08
C LEU A 55 -9.30 -6.36 3.49
N THR A 56 -9.66 -7.63 3.62
CA THR A 56 -10.95 -8.04 4.20
C THR A 56 -10.79 -8.38 5.67
N LEU A 57 -11.88 -8.30 6.44
CA LEU A 57 -11.89 -8.66 7.87
C LEU A 57 -11.26 -10.03 8.16
N GLY A 58 -11.41 -11.00 7.24
CA GLY A 58 -10.78 -12.32 7.36
C GLY A 58 -9.25 -12.31 7.19
N VAL A 59 -8.70 -11.48 6.29
CA VAL A 59 -7.25 -11.40 6.03
C VAL A 59 -6.53 -10.68 7.17
N VAL A 60 -7.15 -9.64 7.73
CA VAL A 60 -6.61 -8.89 8.87
C VAL A 60 -6.51 -9.77 10.13
N GLY A 61 -7.43 -10.74 10.31
CA GLY A 61 -7.41 -11.67 11.45
C GLY A 61 -6.54 -12.92 11.27
N ALA A 62 -6.56 -13.53 10.08
CA ALA A 62 -5.91 -14.82 9.85
C ALA A 62 -4.52 -14.75 9.18
N ALA A 63 -4.22 -13.66 8.46
CA ALA A 63 -3.06 -13.60 7.56
C ALA A 63 -2.26 -12.29 7.65
N ILE A 64 -2.48 -11.45 8.67
CA ILE A 64 -1.79 -10.16 8.77
C ILE A 64 -0.26 -10.31 8.92
N ALA A 65 0.20 -11.28 9.72
CA ALA A 65 1.63 -11.53 9.94
C ALA A 65 2.35 -11.95 8.64
N PRO A 66 1.91 -12.98 7.89
CA PRO A 66 2.57 -13.37 6.65
C PRO A 66 2.47 -12.31 5.55
N VAL A 67 1.35 -11.57 5.48
CA VAL A 67 1.20 -10.47 4.51
C VAL A 67 2.17 -9.34 4.81
N LEU A 68 2.25 -8.89 6.06
CA LEU A 68 3.22 -7.85 6.45
C LEU A 68 4.66 -8.32 6.28
N ALA A 69 4.96 -9.60 6.53
CA ALA A 69 6.29 -10.16 6.30
C ALA A 69 6.67 -10.14 4.81
N ALA A 70 5.78 -10.61 3.93
CA ALA A 70 6.00 -10.59 2.48
C ALA A 70 6.19 -9.16 1.95
N VAL A 71 5.32 -8.24 2.38
CA VAL A 71 5.48 -6.82 2.02
C VAL A 71 6.79 -6.24 2.59
N GLY A 72 7.18 -6.64 3.80
CA GLY A 72 8.41 -6.18 4.45
C GLY A 72 9.66 -6.64 3.73
N ALA A 73 9.65 -7.89 3.25
CA ALA A 73 10.73 -8.44 2.43
C ALA A 73 10.85 -7.67 1.11
N ILE A 74 9.73 -7.41 0.43
CA ILE A 74 9.74 -6.62 -0.82
C ILE A 74 10.21 -5.20 -0.54
N ALA A 75 9.67 -4.54 0.49
CA ALA A 75 10.05 -3.21 0.95
C ALA A 75 11.55 -3.06 1.25
N ALA A 76 12.19 -4.10 1.78
CA ALA A 76 13.63 -4.09 2.04
C ALA A 76 14.45 -4.15 0.74
N LEU A 77 13.90 -4.74 -0.32
CA LEU A 77 14.56 -4.88 -1.61
C LEU A 77 14.34 -3.68 -2.53
N VAL A 78 13.18 -3.01 -2.43
CA VAL A 78 12.84 -1.87 -3.30
C VAL A 78 12.96 -0.54 -2.57
N THR A 79 13.68 0.40 -3.18
CA THR A 79 13.90 1.73 -2.59
C THR A 79 12.63 2.60 -2.62
N GLU A 80 11.83 2.46 -3.68
CA GLU A 80 10.60 3.25 -3.89
C GLU A 80 9.46 2.35 -4.42
N CYS A 81 8.26 2.61 -3.90
CA CYS A 81 7.05 1.88 -4.24
C CYS A 81 5.88 2.84 -4.42
N THR A 82 4.86 2.39 -5.14
CA THR A 82 3.58 3.07 -5.23
C THR A 82 2.50 2.17 -4.67
N ILE A 83 1.80 2.63 -3.63
CA ILE A 83 0.65 1.95 -3.04
C ILE A 83 -0.60 2.51 -3.71
N THR A 84 -1.40 1.67 -4.31
CA THR A 84 -2.77 2.00 -4.76
C THR A 84 -3.75 1.27 -3.86
N VAL A 85 -4.67 2.00 -3.23
CA VAL A 85 -5.70 1.42 -2.37
C VAL A 85 -7.07 1.60 -2.99
N GLU A 86 -7.87 0.55 -2.93
CA GLU A 86 -9.28 0.62 -3.32
C GLU A 86 -10.14 0.66 -2.05
N ARG A 87 -10.89 1.75 -1.89
CA ARG A 87 -11.87 1.93 -0.81
C ARG A 87 -13.23 1.53 -1.36
N GLY A 88 -13.94 0.68 -0.63
CA GLY A 88 -15.28 0.30 -1.04
C GLY A 88 -16.34 1.10 -0.30
N LYS A 89 -17.37 1.47 -1.06
CA LYS A 89 -18.53 2.28 -0.66
C LYS A 89 -19.18 1.80 0.63
#